data_AF-A0AAW3YUU7-F1
#
_entry.id   AF-A0AAW3YUU7-F1
#
_cell.length_a   1.000
_cell.length_b   1.000
_cell.length_c   1.000
_cell.angle_alpha   90.00
_cell.angle_beta   90.00
_cell.angle_gamma   90.00
#
_symmetry.space_group_name_H-M   'P 1'
#
loop_
_entity.id
_entity.type
_entity.pdbx_description
1 polymer ?
#
loop_
_entity_poly.entity_id
_entity_poly.type
_entity_poly.pdbx_seq_one_letter_code
_entity_poly.pdbx_strand_id
1 'polypeptide(L)'
;MCIFVWLKGFSEFFRRYKSILFIAWKDRHELTPIKRLKDEYVFLPDNLILTETPASPVARWTARCIIILSVLVISWSYFGQIDINVISQGKIISHGRNKIIQPLETGQIKNIWVKEEQYVHQGDALVEIDVLGAEE
;
A
#
# COMPACT_ATOMS: atom_id res chain seq x y z
N MET A 1 -8.97 -3.91 20.90
CA MET A 1 -10.37 -3.85 21.36
C MET A 1 -11.28 -3.11 20.37
N CYS A 2 -10.92 -1.92 19.87
CA CYS A 2 -11.76 -1.16 18.91
C CYS A 2 -11.97 -1.83 17.53
N ILE A 3 -10.99 -2.55 16.99
CA ILE A 3 -11.11 -3.21 15.67
C ILE A 3 -12.24 -4.25 15.64
N PHE A 4 -12.43 -4.97 16.76
CA PHE A 4 -13.42 -6.04 16.87
C PHE A 4 -14.85 -5.48 17.03
N VAL A 5 -14.97 -4.30 17.65
CA VAL A 5 -16.24 -3.55 17.75
C VAL A 5 -16.64 -3.01 16.38
N TRP A 6 -15.68 -2.50 15.60
CA TRP A 6 -15.94 -1.99 14.26
C TRP A 6 -16.36 -3.11 13.28
N LEU A 7 -15.69 -4.27 13.34
CA LEU A 7 -16.06 -5.47 12.57
C LEU A 7 -17.46 -5.98 12.92
N LYS A 8 -17.82 -6.04 14.21
CA LYS A 8 -19.17 -6.45 14.63
C LYS A 8 -20.22 -5.43 14.19
N GLY A 9 -19.95 -4.13 14.33
CA GLY A 9 -20.85 -3.08 13.87
C GLY A 9 -21.10 -3.13 12.37
N PHE A 10 -20.05 -3.33 11.58
CA PHE A 10 -20.14 -3.46 10.13
C PHE A 10 -20.92 -4.71 9.70
N SER A 11 -20.69 -5.83 10.39
CA SER A 11 -21.42 -7.09 10.16
C SER A 11 -22.92 -6.96 10.47
N GLU A 12 -23.28 -6.36 11.61
CA GLU A 12 -24.69 -6.14 11.98
C GLU A 12 -25.38 -5.16 11.03
N PHE A 13 -24.69 -4.10 10.62
CA PHE A 13 -25.19 -3.16 9.62
C PHE A 13 -25.47 -3.87 8.29
N PHE A 14 -24.50 -4.63 7.77
CA PHE A 14 -24.67 -5.39 6.53
C PHE A 14 -25.75 -6.45 6.64
N ARG A 15 -25.88 -7.13 7.78
CA ARG A 15 -26.92 -8.15 7.98
C ARG A 15 -28.32 -7.55 7.93
N ARG A 16 -28.52 -6.38 8.57
CA ARG A 16 -29.81 -5.68 8.60
C ARG A 16 -30.16 -5.03 7.27
N TYR A 17 -29.18 -4.46 6.56
CA TYR A 17 -29.41 -3.93 5.23
C TYR A 17 -29.66 -5.04 4.20
N LYS A 18 -28.89 -6.13 4.24
CA LYS A 18 -29.09 -7.28 3.33
C LYS A 18 -30.48 -7.89 3.49
N SER A 19 -31.01 -8.02 4.70
CA SER A 19 -32.35 -8.59 4.89
C SER A 19 -33.44 -7.71 4.28
N ILE A 20 -33.38 -6.38 4.50
CA ILE A 20 -34.32 -5.43 3.91
C ILE A 20 -34.20 -5.41 2.38
N LEU A 21 -32.97 -5.40 1.86
CA LEU A 21 -32.71 -5.47 0.42
C LEU A 21 -33.28 -6.76 -0.17
N PHE A 22 -33.09 -7.90 0.48
CA PHE A 22 -33.60 -9.19 0.00
C PHE A 22 -35.12 -9.25 -0.01
N ILE A 23 -35.76 -8.76 1.06
CA ILE A 23 -37.23 -8.68 1.17
C ILE A 23 -37.78 -7.78 0.06
N ALA A 24 -37.26 -6.55 -0.05
CA ALA A 24 -37.71 -5.60 -1.08
C ALA A 24 -37.42 -6.10 -2.51
N TRP A 25 -36.31 -6.83 -2.73
CA TRP A 25 -35.95 -7.35 -4.04
C TRP A 25 -36.78 -8.57 -4.45
N LYS A 26 -37.24 -9.37 -3.48
CA LYS A 26 -38.14 -10.49 -3.73
C LYS A 26 -39.48 -10.01 -4.30
N ASP A 27 -40.06 -8.99 -3.67
CA ASP A 27 -41.39 -8.46 -4.02
C ASP A 27 -41.33 -7.45 -5.18
N ARG A 28 -40.14 -7.20 -5.74
CA ARG A 28 -39.93 -6.30 -6.89
C ARG A 28 -40.82 -6.63 -8.08
N HIS A 29 -41.15 -7.91 -8.29
CA HIS A 29 -41.97 -8.34 -9.41
C HIS A 29 -43.40 -7.77 -9.32
N GLU A 30 -43.91 -7.49 -8.13
CA GLU A 30 -45.23 -6.88 -7.92
C GLU A 30 -45.26 -5.39 -8.33
N LEU A 31 -44.12 -4.72 -8.29
CA LEU A 31 -43.97 -3.32 -8.72
C LEU A 31 -43.78 -3.19 -10.25
N THR A 32 -43.76 -4.30 -10.99
CA THR A 32 -43.58 -4.25 -12.45
C THR A 32 -44.90 -3.89 -13.11
N PRO A 33 -44.97 -2.81 -13.92
CA PRO A 33 -46.20 -2.45 -14.62
C PRO A 33 -46.59 -3.55 -15.61
N ILE A 34 -47.90 -3.67 -15.88
CA ILE A 34 -48.44 -4.63 -16.83
C ILE A 34 -47.80 -4.39 -18.20
N LYS A 35 -47.29 -5.45 -18.83
CA LYS A 35 -46.62 -5.35 -20.13
C LYS A 35 -47.65 -5.07 -21.22
N ARG A 36 -47.77 -3.81 -21.64
CA ARG A 36 -48.65 -3.35 -22.71
C ARG A 36 -48.02 -3.50 -24.09
N LEU A 37 -48.86 -3.58 -25.14
CA LEU A 37 -48.40 -3.53 -26.53
C LEU A 37 -47.86 -2.13 -26.86
N LYS A 38 -46.99 -2.00 -27.88
CA LYS A 38 -46.35 -0.72 -28.24
C LYS A 38 -47.37 0.39 -28.51
N ASP A 39 -48.48 0.05 -29.15
CA ASP A 39 -49.51 1.01 -29.55
C ASP A 39 -50.39 1.44 -28.37
N GLU A 40 -50.49 0.62 -27.33
CA GLU A 40 -51.26 0.94 -26.12
C GLU A 40 -50.62 2.07 -25.30
N TYR A 41 -49.29 2.22 -25.34
CA TYR A 41 -48.60 3.31 -24.63
C TYR A 41 -48.99 4.69 -25.15
N VAL A 42 -49.44 4.81 -26.41
CA VAL A 42 -49.86 6.08 -27.02
C VAL A 42 -51.21 6.56 -26.46
N PHE A 43 -52.00 5.65 -25.89
CA PHE A 43 -53.31 5.95 -25.29
C PHE A 43 -53.25 6.17 -23.78
N LEU A 44 -52.05 6.08 -23.17
CA LEU A 44 -51.89 6.38 -21.76
C LEU A 44 -51.94 7.89 -21.53
N PRO A 45 -52.48 8.37 -20.39
CA PRO A 45 -52.30 9.76 -20.00
C PRO A 45 -50.81 10.07 -19.82
N ASP A 46 -50.40 11.31 -20.13
CA ASP A 46 -48.99 11.72 -20.22
C ASP A 46 -48.14 11.37 -18.99
N ASN A 47 -48.74 11.37 -17.80
CA ASN A 47 -48.07 10.99 -16.55
C ASN A 47 -47.68 9.51 -16.49
N LEU A 48 -48.49 8.62 -17.07
CA LEU A 48 -48.25 7.18 -17.11
C LEU A 48 -47.31 6.79 -18.24
N ILE A 49 -47.28 7.55 -19.34
CA ILE A 49 -46.33 7.31 -20.45
C ILE A 49 -44.89 7.36 -19.93
N LEU A 50 -44.54 8.34 -19.11
CA LEU A 50 -43.17 8.50 -18.60
C LEU A 50 -42.73 7.37 -17.65
N THR A 51 -43.67 6.75 -16.94
CA THR A 51 -43.38 5.74 -15.90
C THR A 51 -43.53 4.31 -16.41
N GLU A 52 -44.52 4.03 -17.25
CA GLU A 52 -44.79 2.69 -17.77
C GLU A 52 -43.98 2.36 -19.03
N THR A 53 -43.47 3.36 -19.76
CA THR A 53 -42.68 3.09 -20.98
C THR A 53 -41.40 2.33 -20.64
N PRO A 54 -41.13 1.21 -21.32
CA PRO A 54 -39.95 0.41 -21.04
C PRO A 54 -38.70 1.19 -21.42
N ALA A 55 -37.77 1.35 -20.47
CA ALA A 55 -36.45 1.92 -20.73
C ALA A 55 -35.76 1.20 -21.90
N SER A 56 -35.08 1.98 -22.75
CA SER A 56 -34.46 1.49 -23.98
C SER A 56 -33.47 0.34 -23.70
N PRO A 57 -33.35 -0.65 -24.61
CA PRO A 57 -32.44 -1.77 -24.41
C PRO A 57 -30.99 -1.31 -24.18
N VAL A 58 -30.56 -0.26 -24.90
CA VAL A 58 -29.22 0.33 -24.78
C VAL A 58 -28.99 0.91 -23.38
N ALA A 59 -29.95 1.69 -22.84
CA ALA A 59 -29.83 2.27 -21.50
C ALA A 59 -29.68 1.19 -20.42
N ARG A 60 -30.40 0.06 -20.55
CA ARG A 60 -30.27 -1.07 -19.61
C ARG A 60 -28.89 -1.71 -19.66
N TRP A 61 -28.31 -1.87 -20.85
CA TRP A 61 -26.95 -2.41 -21.00
C TRP A 61 -25.91 -1.45 -20.44
N THR A 62 -26.01 -0.15 -20.72
CA THR A 62 -25.12 0.86 -20.16
C THR A 62 -25.13 0.85 -18.63
N ALA A 63 -26.32 0.80 -18.01
CA ALA A 63 -26.45 0.71 -16.56
C ALA A 63 -25.78 -0.56 -15.99
N ARG A 64 -25.97 -1.71 -16.65
CA ARG A 64 -25.31 -2.97 -16.26
C ARG A 64 -23.79 -2.88 -16.36
N CYS A 65 -23.27 -2.30 -17.43
CA CYS A 65 -21.82 -2.09 -17.61
C CYS A 65 -21.25 -1.21 -16.50
N ILE A 66 -21.92 -0.11 -16.16
CA ILE A 66 -21.50 0.78 -15.05
C ILE A 66 -21.45 0.00 -13.74
N ILE A 67 -22.52 -0.74 -13.40
CA ILE A 67 -22.56 -1.54 -12.17
C ILE A 67 -21.42 -2.56 -12.13
N ILE A 68 -21.19 -3.30 -13.22
CA ILE A 68 -20.11 -4.29 -13.31
C ILE A 68 -18.75 -3.62 -13.12
N LEU A 69 -18.51 -2.51 -13.82
CA LEU A 69 -17.25 -1.77 -13.72
C LEU A 69 -17.02 -1.24 -12.30
N SER A 70 -18.04 -0.67 -11.66
CA SER A 70 -17.95 -0.23 -10.27
C SER A 70 -17.62 -1.38 -9.32
N VAL A 71 -18.28 -2.53 -9.47
CA VAL A 71 -17.99 -3.72 -8.65
C VAL A 71 -16.56 -4.21 -8.87
N LEU A 72 -16.09 -4.22 -10.12
CA LEU A 72 -14.71 -4.61 -10.44
C LEU A 72 -13.69 -3.66 -9.80
N VAL A 73 -13.90 -2.35 -9.88
CA VAL A 73 -13.01 -1.35 -9.26
C VAL A 73 -12.97 -1.51 -7.74
N ILE A 74 -14.12 -1.66 -7.09
CA ILE A 74 -14.19 -1.87 -5.64
C ILE A 74 -13.50 -3.18 -5.25
N SER A 75 -13.76 -4.26 -5.99
CA SER A 75 -13.13 -5.54 -5.74
C SER A 75 -11.62 -5.48 -5.92
N TRP A 76 -11.15 -4.85 -7.01
CA TRP A 76 -9.73 -4.63 -7.26
C TRP A 76 -9.09 -3.79 -6.16
N SER A 77 -9.76 -2.72 -5.71
CA SER A 77 -9.27 -1.88 -4.61
C SER A 77 -9.18 -2.64 -3.27
N TYR A 78 -10.01 -3.66 -3.06
CA TYR A 78 -9.96 -4.48 -1.85
C TYR A 78 -8.79 -5.47 -1.89
N PHE A 79 -8.49 -6.04 -3.06
CA PHE A 79 -7.42 -7.03 -3.22
C PHE A 79 -6.05 -6.44 -3.57
N GLY A 80 -6.01 -5.25 -4.16
CA GLY A 80 -4.80 -4.60 -4.63
C GLY A 80 -3.95 -4.09 -3.47
N GLN A 81 -2.88 -4.79 -3.15
CA GLN A 81 -1.83 -4.28 -2.27
C GLN A 81 -0.92 -3.37 -3.11
N ILE A 82 -0.85 -2.09 -2.75
CA ILE A 82 0.06 -1.14 -3.39
C ILE A 82 1.39 -1.25 -2.65
N ASP A 83 2.37 -1.92 -3.26
CA ASP A 83 3.73 -1.96 -2.72
C ASP A 83 4.39 -0.58 -2.90
N ILE A 84 4.56 0.12 -1.79
CA ILE A 84 5.25 1.42 -1.76
C ILE A 84 6.74 1.15 -1.57
N ASN A 85 7.50 1.26 -2.65
CA ASN A 85 8.96 1.18 -2.58
C ASN A 85 9.55 2.54 -2.16
N VAL A 86 9.98 2.63 -0.91
CA VAL A 86 10.70 3.79 -0.38
C VAL A 86 12.19 3.61 -0.66
N ILE A 87 12.76 4.48 -1.49
CA ILE A 87 14.21 4.55 -1.68
C ILE A 87 14.79 5.33 -0.49
N SER A 88 15.50 4.65 0.40
CA SER A 88 16.22 5.29 1.50
C SER A 88 17.66 5.58 1.10
N GLN A 89 18.09 6.83 1.19
CA GLN A 89 19.51 7.22 1.04
C GLN A 89 20.22 7.00 2.39
N GLY A 90 20.64 5.77 2.66
CA GLY A 90 21.50 5.47 3.79
C GLY A 90 22.96 5.81 3.46
N LYS A 91 23.62 6.62 4.30
CA LYS A 91 25.08 6.77 4.26
C LYS A 91 25.70 5.84 5.29
N ILE A 92 26.55 4.91 4.85
CA ILE A 92 27.33 4.05 5.74
C ILE A 92 28.40 4.93 6.39
N ILE A 93 28.24 5.21 7.67
CA ILE A 93 29.27 5.85 8.49
C ILE A 93 29.99 4.78 9.31
N SER A 94 31.31 4.68 9.15
CA SER A 94 32.12 3.83 10.01
C SER A 94 32.11 4.40 11.43
N HIS A 95 31.57 3.66 12.40
CA HIS A 95 31.50 4.08 13.81
C HIS A 95 32.87 4.10 14.52
N GLY A 96 33.95 3.69 13.85
CA GLY A 96 35.32 3.83 14.33
C GLY A 96 35.89 5.19 13.93
N ARG A 97 36.10 6.08 14.91
CA ARG A 97 36.89 7.30 14.70
C ARG A 97 38.28 6.91 14.19
N ASN A 98 38.75 7.56 13.13
CA ASN A 98 40.16 7.50 12.75
C ASN A 98 41.00 7.92 13.96
N LYS A 99 41.82 7.00 14.49
CA LYS A 99 42.73 7.27 15.61
C LYS A 99 44.12 7.48 15.04
N ILE A 100 44.61 8.72 15.13
CA ILE A 100 45.98 9.04 14.76
C ILE A 100 46.90 8.47 15.84
N ILE A 101 47.72 7.47 15.49
CA ILE A 101 48.71 6.88 16.38
C ILE A 101 49.97 7.75 16.27
N GLN A 102 50.33 8.42 17.36
CA GLN A 102 51.52 9.25 17.43
C GLN A 102 52.57 8.58 18.30
N PRO A 103 53.86 8.60 17.89
CA PRO A 103 54.93 8.13 18.73
C PRO A 103 55.08 9.03 19.96
N LEU A 104 55.41 8.43 21.11
CA LEU A 104 55.63 9.17 22.36
C LEU A 104 56.97 9.93 22.31
N GLU A 105 57.98 9.33 21.69
CA GLU A 105 59.34 9.85 21.57
C GLU A 105 59.71 10.09 20.10
N THR A 106 60.51 11.12 19.84
CA THR A 106 60.99 11.41 18.47
C THR A 106 62.23 10.58 18.17
N GLY A 107 62.20 9.79 17.10
CA GLY A 107 63.31 8.93 16.70
C GLY A 107 63.35 8.67 15.19
N GLN A 108 64.38 7.99 14.72
CA GLN A 108 64.52 7.61 13.32
C GLN A 108 63.66 6.37 13.03
N ILE A 109 62.84 6.42 11.97
CA ILE A 109 62.02 5.27 11.56
C ILE A 109 62.95 4.20 10.99
N LYS A 110 62.97 3.02 11.59
CA LYS A 110 63.78 1.89 11.15
C LYS A 110 63.00 1.02 10.16
N ASN A 111 61.87 0.46 10.62
CA ASN A 111 61.02 -0.41 9.81
C ASN A 111 59.53 -0.06 9.97
N ILE A 112 58.76 -0.19 8.88
CA ILE A 112 57.30 -0.06 8.87
C ILE A 112 56.72 -1.46 8.55
N TRP A 113 55.93 -2.00 9.47
CA TRP A 113 55.43 -3.38 9.42
C TRP A 113 53.99 -3.48 8.87
N VAL A 114 53.39 -2.33 8.54
CA VAL A 114 52.01 -2.22 8.05
C VAL A 114 51.96 -1.61 6.65
N LYS A 115 51.02 -2.08 5.82
CA LYS A 115 50.70 -1.51 4.50
C LYS A 115 49.35 -0.80 4.53
N GLU A 116 49.14 0.11 3.60
CA GLU A 116 47.82 0.74 3.41
C GLU A 116 46.73 -0.33 3.23
N GLU A 117 45.55 -0.08 3.82
CA GLU A 117 44.37 -0.97 3.82
C GLU A 117 44.53 -2.31 4.57
N GLN A 118 45.65 -2.53 5.27
CA GLN A 118 45.85 -3.72 6.09
C GLN A 118 45.02 -3.64 7.38
N TYR A 119 44.21 -4.68 7.65
CA TYR A 119 43.51 -4.86 8.92
C TYR A 119 44.51 -5.25 10.02
N VAL A 120 44.55 -4.47 11.10
CA VAL A 120 45.43 -4.69 12.26
C VAL A 120 44.62 -4.88 13.54
N HIS A 121 45.11 -5.73 14.44
CA HIS A 121 44.51 -5.98 15.74
C HIS A 121 45.23 -5.18 16.84
N GLN A 122 44.59 -5.04 17.99
CA GLN A 122 45.21 -4.39 19.14
C GLN A 122 46.44 -5.18 19.59
N GLY A 123 47.60 -4.53 19.58
CA GLY A 123 48.87 -5.13 19.99
C GLY A 123 49.84 -5.43 18.84
N ASP A 124 49.40 -5.28 17.59
CA ASP A 124 50.29 -5.48 16.44
C ASP A 124 51.34 -4.36 16.35
N ALA A 125 52.60 -4.74 16.09
CA ALA A 125 53.67 -3.80 15.85
C ALA A 125 53.47 -3.09 14.50
N LEU A 126 53.31 -1.77 14.53
CA LEU A 126 53.05 -0.97 13.32
C LEU A 126 54.33 -0.36 12.74
N VAL A 127 55.15 0.25 13.60
CA VAL A 127 56.38 0.94 13.23
C VAL A 127 57.43 0.71 14.31
N GLU A 128 58.65 0.42 13.89
CA GLU A 128 59.83 0.36 14.75
C GLU A 128 60.59 1.68 14.63
N ILE A 129 60.77 2.37 15.76
CA ILE A 129 61.43 3.67 15.84
C ILE A 129 62.67 3.52 16.72
N ASP A 130 63.81 3.97 16.21
CA ASP A 130 65.06 4.04 16.95
C ASP A 130 65.17 5.42 17.60
N VAL A 131 65.09 5.47 18.93
CA VAL A 131 65.11 6.72 19.70
C VAL A 131 66.55 7.23 19.81
N LEU A 132 66.82 8.38 19.19
CA LEU A 132 68.10 9.06 19.31
C LEU A 132 68.19 9.72 20.70
N GLY A 133 68.54 8.92 21.71
CA GLY A 133 68.73 9.42 23.08
C GLY A 133 68.45 8.44 24.23
N ALA A 134 68.02 7.19 23.96
CA ALA A 134 67.90 6.17 25.02
C ALA A 134 69.18 5.33 25.12
N GLU A 135 70.27 5.99 25.53
CA GLU A 135 71.37 5.28 26.19
C GLU A 135 71.06 5.29 27.69
N GLU A 136 70.56 4.16 28.21
CA GLU A 136 70.87 3.55 29.51
C GLU A 136 70.16 2.20 29.66
#